data_AF-G3HFG9-F1
#
_entry.id   AF-G3HFG9-F1
#
_cell.length_a   1.000
_cell.length_b   1.000
_cell.length_c   1.000
_cell.angle_alpha   90.00
_cell.angle_beta   90.00
_cell.angle_gamma   90.00
#
_symmetry.space_group_name_H-M   'P 1'
#
loop_
_entity.id
_entity.type
_entity.pdbx_description
1 polymer ?
#
loop_
_entity_poly.entity_id
_entity_poly.type
_entity_poly.pdbx_seq_one_letter_code
_entity_poly.pdbx_strand_id
1 'polypeptide(L)'
;MASERPEPEVEEAGQVFLLMKKDYRISRNVRLAWFLNHLHQTVQATPQEFLLQSEQELEVLSVLPPGWQPDEPVAPRPFLLVPSTRVTFLAWQYRFVIELDLSPSTGIVDDSTGEILFDEVFHALSRCLGGLLRPFRVPGSCINFQPEIYVTIQAYSSIIGLQSHQVLVQGCLLDPSQREAFLQQVYEQLCLFEDKVATMLQQQYEPQSQAEDQSPESGESLGRKVGVSMVTADLGLVSMIRQGILALQLLPSNSSAG
;
A
#
# COMPACT_ATOMS: atom_id res chain seq x y z
N MET A 1 -10.63 -36.56 52.15
CA MET A 1 -9.99 -35.32 51.68
C MET A 1 -9.32 -35.67 50.36
N ALA A 2 -10.04 -35.53 49.24
CA ALA A 2 -9.45 -35.79 47.92
C ALA A 2 -8.53 -34.62 47.57
N SER A 3 -7.27 -34.92 47.31
CA SER A 3 -6.29 -33.94 46.84
C SER A 3 -6.72 -33.50 45.44
N GLU A 4 -7.19 -32.26 45.31
CA GLU A 4 -7.26 -31.59 44.01
C GLU A 4 -5.86 -31.64 43.39
N ARG A 5 -5.77 -32.27 42.22
CA ARG A 5 -4.54 -32.21 41.42
C ARG A 5 -4.45 -30.76 40.92
N PRO A 6 -3.28 -30.09 41.01
CA PRO A 6 -3.12 -28.79 40.40
C PRO A 6 -3.42 -28.94 38.90
N GLU A 7 -4.42 -28.22 38.40
CA GLU A 7 -4.62 -28.08 36.96
C GLU A 7 -3.32 -27.51 36.38
N PRO A 8 -2.80 -28.05 35.27
CA PRO A 8 -1.60 -27.50 34.65
C PRO A 8 -1.90 -26.04 34.29
N GLU A 9 -1.19 -25.09 34.92
CA GLU A 9 -1.27 -23.67 34.60
C GLU A 9 -0.93 -23.51 33.11
N VAL A 10 -1.96 -23.33 32.28
CA VAL A 10 -1.77 -23.07 30.86
C VAL A 10 -1.30 -21.63 30.73
N GLU A 11 -0.14 -21.45 30.11
CA GLU A 11 0.44 -20.13 29.87
C GLU A 11 -0.47 -19.28 28.96
N GLU A 12 -0.59 -17.99 29.24
CA GLU A 12 -1.37 -17.07 28.43
C GLU A 12 -0.71 -16.78 27.08
N ALA A 13 -1.53 -16.55 26.05
CA ALA A 13 -1.06 -16.11 24.75
C ALA A 13 -0.84 -14.59 24.74
N GLY A 14 0.38 -14.15 24.41
CA GLY A 14 0.69 -12.75 24.15
C GLY A 14 0.32 -12.34 22.72
N GLN A 15 0.68 -13.16 21.73
CA GLN A 15 0.38 -12.91 20.32
C GLN A 15 -0.06 -14.19 19.60
N VAL A 16 -0.99 -14.05 18.66
CA VAL A 16 -1.43 -15.15 17.80
C VAL A 16 -1.41 -14.69 16.35
N PHE A 17 -0.82 -15.49 15.46
CA PHE A 17 -0.83 -15.27 14.02
C PHE A 17 -1.80 -16.24 13.35
N LEU A 18 -2.77 -15.70 12.62
CA LEU A 18 -3.77 -16.45 11.88
C LEU A 18 -3.60 -16.25 10.39
N LEU A 19 -3.75 -17.32 9.62
CA LEU A 19 -3.81 -17.28 8.16
C LEU A 19 -5.26 -17.38 7.70
N MET A 20 -5.68 -16.45 6.86
CA MET A 20 -7.00 -16.46 6.24
C MET A 20 -7.01 -17.37 5.00
N LYS A 21 -8.10 -18.11 4.79
CA LYS A 21 -8.32 -18.89 3.56
C LYS A 21 -8.28 -17.99 2.32
N LYS A 22 -7.80 -18.53 1.20
CA LYS A 22 -7.57 -17.77 -0.06
C LYS A 22 -8.83 -17.59 -0.90
N ASP A 23 -9.77 -18.52 -0.82
CA ASP A 23 -10.87 -18.67 -1.80
C ASP A 23 -11.82 -17.47 -1.83
N TYR A 24 -11.99 -16.80 -0.70
CA TYR A 24 -12.86 -15.64 -0.58
C TYR A 24 -12.37 -14.70 0.53
N ARG A 25 -12.90 -13.48 0.49
CA ARG A 25 -12.58 -12.46 1.49
C ARG A 25 -13.13 -12.84 2.87
N ILE A 26 -12.24 -12.98 3.84
CA ILE A 26 -12.61 -13.13 5.26
C ILE A 26 -12.98 -11.76 5.85
N SER A 27 -14.23 -11.65 6.34
CA SER A 27 -14.76 -10.39 6.87
C SER A 27 -14.15 -10.02 8.24
N ARG A 28 -14.31 -8.75 8.65
CA ARG A 28 -13.94 -8.32 10.01
C ARG A 28 -14.77 -9.04 11.08
N ASN A 29 -16.02 -9.37 10.76
CA ASN A 29 -16.92 -10.07 11.68
C ASN A 29 -16.47 -11.51 11.92
N VAL A 30 -16.03 -12.24 10.88
CA VAL A 30 -15.47 -13.59 11.03
C VAL A 30 -14.21 -13.57 11.90
N ARG A 31 -13.32 -12.60 11.65
CA ARG A 31 -12.10 -12.40 12.46
C ARG A 31 -12.41 -12.10 13.92
N LEU A 32 -13.36 -11.22 14.19
CA LEU A 32 -13.80 -10.89 15.54
C LEU A 32 -14.49 -12.08 16.21
N ALA A 33 -15.37 -12.77 15.48
CA ALA A 33 -16.07 -13.95 15.99
C ALA A 33 -15.07 -15.05 16.37
N TRP A 34 -14.04 -15.28 15.56
CA TRP A 34 -12.95 -16.19 15.91
C TRP A 34 -12.34 -15.82 17.26
N PHE A 35 -11.96 -14.55 17.46
CA PHE A 35 -11.36 -14.12 18.72
C PHE A 35 -12.30 -14.34 19.91
N LEU A 36 -13.56 -13.91 19.80
CA LEU A 36 -14.55 -14.03 20.88
C LEU A 36 -14.89 -15.48 21.19
N ASN A 37 -15.00 -16.34 20.18
CA ASN A 37 -15.32 -17.76 20.34
C ASN A 37 -14.18 -18.55 21.00
N HIS A 38 -12.94 -18.06 20.92
CA HIS A 38 -11.77 -18.70 21.53
C HIS A 38 -11.31 -17.99 22.81
N LEU A 39 -12.00 -16.95 23.26
CA LEU A 39 -11.64 -16.21 24.47
C LEU A 39 -11.76 -17.12 25.71
N HIS A 40 -10.71 -17.14 26.54
CA HIS A 40 -10.54 -18.06 27.67
C HIS A 40 -10.53 -19.54 27.27
N GLN A 41 -10.18 -19.85 26.02
CA GLN A 41 -9.93 -21.22 25.56
C GLN A 41 -8.47 -21.38 25.15
N THR A 42 -8.01 -22.62 25.14
CA THR A 42 -6.66 -22.95 24.70
C THR A 42 -6.57 -23.00 23.18
N VAL A 43 -5.59 -22.31 22.63
CA VAL A 43 -5.26 -22.32 21.20
C VAL A 43 -3.85 -22.87 21.00
N GLN A 44 -3.63 -23.56 19.89
CA GLN A 44 -2.33 -24.13 19.52
C GLN A 44 -2.09 -23.92 18.03
N ALA A 45 -0.83 -23.75 17.65
CA ALA A 45 -0.42 -23.68 16.26
C ALA A 45 -0.76 -24.99 15.52
N THR A 46 -1.39 -24.87 14.35
CA THR A 46 -1.64 -25.98 13.45
C THR A 46 -0.31 -26.44 12.84
N PRO A 47 0.03 -27.75 12.89
CA PRO A 47 1.24 -28.25 12.27
C PRO A 47 1.25 -27.99 10.76
N GLN A 48 2.41 -27.65 10.20
CA GLN A 48 2.55 -27.21 8.81
C GLN A 48 1.99 -28.21 7.78
N GLU A 49 2.07 -29.50 8.07
CA GLU A 49 1.55 -30.59 7.22
C GLU A 49 0.03 -30.50 7.02
N PHE A 50 -0.70 -30.03 8.05
CA PHE A 50 -2.16 -29.91 8.02
C PHE A 50 -2.63 -28.56 7.47
N LEU A 51 -1.77 -27.53 7.44
CA LEU A 51 -2.14 -26.20 6.91
C LEU A 51 -2.61 -26.24 5.45
N LEU A 52 -1.99 -27.10 4.62
CA LEU A 52 -2.33 -27.23 3.20
C LEU A 52 -3.63 -28.01 2.96
N GLN A 53 -4.06 -28.81 3.94
CA GLN A 53 -5.26 -29.65 3.86
C GLN A 53 -6.44 -29.06 4.63
N SER A 54 -6.24 -27.93 5.29
CA SER A 54 -7.28 -27.38 6.14
C SER A 54 -8.37 -26.70 5.32
N GLU A 55 -9.62 -27.00 5.71
CA GLU A 55 -10.81 -26.35 5.19
C GLU A 55 -11.25 -25.14 6.01
N GLN A 56 -10.59 -24.86 7.15
CA GLN A 56 -10.97 -23.76 8.03
C GLN A 56 -10.76 -22.39 7.37
N GLU A 57 -11.58 -21.43 7.78
CA GLU A 57 -11.47 -20.04 7.32
C GLU A 57 -10.22 -19.33 7.87
N LEU A 58 -9.79 -19.74 9.07
CA LEU A 58 -8.74 -19.11 9.87
C LEU A 58 -7.87 -20.20 10.53
N GLU A 59 -6.62 -20.29 10.10
CA GLU A 59 -5.64 -21.26 10.59
C GLU A 59 -4.63 -20.63 11.54
N VAL A 60 -4.37 -21.26 12.69
CA VAL A 60 -3.39 -20.77 13.68
C VAL A 60 -1.98 -21.12 13.21
N LEU A 61 -1.22 -20.14 12.76
CA LEU A 61 0.16 -20.35 12.31
C LEU A 61 1.14 -20.47 13.47
N SER A 62 0.97 -19.62 14.47
CA SER A 62 1.82 -19.58 15.66
C SER A 62 1.12 -18.88 16.82
N VAL A 63 1.53 -19.27 18.03
CA VAL A 63 1.12 -18.65 19.28
C VAL A 63 2.37 -18.34 20.09
N LEU A 64 2.48 -17.12 20.59
CA LEU A 64 3.64 -16.61 21.31
C LEU A 64 3.25 -16.18 22.71
N PRO A 65 4.07 -16.47 23.74
CA PRO A 65 3.84 -15.94 25.08
C PRO A 65 4.08 -14.41 25.13
N PRO A 66 3.60 -13.73 26.18
CA PRO A 66 3.92 -12.33 26.43
C PRO A 66 5.44 -12.13 26.56
N GLY A 67 5.98 -11.10 25.89
CA GLY A 67 7.40 -10.75 25.99
C GLY A 67 8.36 -11.58 25.11
N TRP A 68 7.85 -12.53 24.31
CA TRP A 68 8.66 -13.36 23.41
C TRP A 68 9.61 -12.55 22.53
N GLN A 69 10.85 -13.03 22.38
CA GLN A 69 11.88 -12.44 21.52
C GLN A 69 12.18 -13.31 20.27
N PRO A 70 12.59 -12.72 19.14
CA PRO A 70 12.88 -13.45 17.89
C PRO A 70 13.83 -14.64 17.99
N ASP A 71 14.77 -14.60 18.93
CA ASP A 71 15.78 -15.64 19.13
C ASP A 71 15.31 -16.78 20.06
N GLU A 72 14.13 -16.63 20.68
CA GLU A 72 13.60 -17.62 21.61
C GLU A 72 12.83 -18.72 20.88
N PRO A 73 13.12 -20.00 21.17
CA PRO A 73 12.38 -21.11 20.56
C PRO A 73 10.94 -21.15 21.08
N VAL A 74 10.00 -21.40 20.18
CA VAL A 74 8.59 -21.60 20.52
C VAL A 74 8.31 -23.10 20.55
N ALA A 75 8.00 -23.63 21.73
CA ALA A 75 7.59 -25.03 21.87
C ALA A 75 6.15 -25.22 21.35
N PRO A 76 5.84 -26.33 20.66
CA PRO A 76 4.49 -26.64 20.20
C PRO A 76 3.63 -27.07 21.40
N ARG A 77 3.04 -26.08 22.08
CA ARG A 77 2.15 -26.27 23.23
C ARG A 77 0.90 -25.40 23.12
N PRO A 78 -0.20 -25.75 23.79
CA PRO A 78 -1.37 -24.90 23.88
C PRO A 78 -1.11 -23.68 24.78
N PHE A 79 -1.76 -22.56 24.45
CA PHE A 79 -1.76 -21.32 25.24
C PHE A 79 -3.19 -20.84 25.45
N LEU A 80 -3.45 -20.19 26.58
CA LEU A 80 -4.76 -19.63 26.90
C LEU A 80 -4.95 -18.28 26.19
N LEU A 81 -5.98 -18.16 25.35
CA LEU A 81 -6.33 -16.88 24.74
C LEU A 81 -6.99 -15.97 25.77
N VAL A 82 -6.49 -14.75 25.94
CA VAL A 82 -6.96 -13.78 26.93
C VAL A 82 -7.32 -12.45 26.24
N PRO A 83 -8.09 -11.55 26.90
CA PRO A 83 -8.46 -10.26 26.30
C PRO A 83 -7.28 -9.38 25.88
N SER A 84 -6.12 -9.54 26.51
CA SER A 84 -4.88 -8.83 26.18
C SER A 84 -4.10 -9.45 25.01
N THR A 85 -4.49 -10.64 24.51
CA THR A 85 -3.81 -11.31 23.40
C THR A 85 -3.95 -10.50 22.12
N ARG A 86 -2.82 -10.19 21.47
CA ARG A 86 -2.80 -9.52 20.16
C ARG A 86 -2.93 -10.53 19.03
N VAL A 87 -4.04 -10.49 18.30
CA VAL A 87 -4.25 -11.37 17.15
C VAL A 87 -3.92 -10.64 15.84
N THR A 88 -3.05 -11.25 15.04
CA THR A 88 -2.61 -10.76 13.72
C THR A 88 -3.16 -11.67 12.63
N PHE A 89 -3.89 -11.11 11.67
CA PHE A 89 -4.49 -11.85 10.56
C PHE A 89 -3.71 -11.61 9.26
N LEU A 90 -3.23 -12.68 8.65
CA LEU A 90 -2.46 -12.68 7.41
C LEU A 90 -3.35 -13.10 6.24
N ALA A 91 -3.30 -12.32 5.15
CA ALA A 91 -4.10 -12.56 3.94
C ALA A 91 -3.21 -13.05 2.80
N TRP A 92 -3.67 -14.00 2.00
CA TRP A 92 -2.93 -14.39 0.80
C TRP A 92 -2.86 -13.31 -0.28
N GLN A 93 -3.78 -12.35 -0.26
CA GLN A 93 -3.91 -11.32 -1.28
C GLN A 93 -4.05 -9.96 -0.60
N TYR A 94 -3.16 -9.03 -0.93
CA TYR A 94 -3.24 -7.63 -0.52
C TYR A 94 -3.46 -6.73 -1.74
N ARG A 95 -4.13 -5.60 -1.51
CA ARG A 95 -4.34 -4.57 -2.52
C ARG A 95 -3.78 -3.24 -2.06
N PHE A 96 -3.00 -2.61 -2.94
CA PHE A 96 -2.42 -1.29 -2.72
C PHE A 96 -2.81 -0.35 -3.86
N VAL A 97 -3.14 0.89 -3.49
CA VAL A 97 -3.18 2.00 -4.44
C VAL A 97 -2.11 2.98 -4.03
N ILE A 98 -1.26 3.34 -4.98
CA ILE A 98 -0.18 4.31 -4.79
C ILE A 98 -0.52 5.53 -5.63
N GLU A 99 -0.79 6.64 -4.95
CA GLU A 99 -1.00 7.94 -5.55
C GLU A 99 0.30 8.74 -5.49
N LEU A 100 0.84 9.12 -6.64
CA LEU A 100 2.03 9.94 -6.75
C LEU A 100 1.59 11.39 -6.95
N ASP A 101 1.87 12.28 -6.00
CA ASP A 101 1.69 13.71 -6.20
C ASP A 101 2.82 14.23 -7.09
N LEU A 102 2.48 14.56 -8.33
CA LEU A 102 3.36 15.13 -9.35
C LEU A 102 2.86 16.52 -9.77
N SER A 103 2.38 17.30 -8.79
CA SER A 103 2.09 18.72 -8.95
C SER A 103 3.36 19.52 -9.27
N PRO A 104 3.30 20.64 -10.00
CA PRO A 104 4.46 21.47 -10.38
C PRO A 104 5.54 21.77 -9.32
N SER A 105 5.23 21.78 -8.03
CA SER A 105 6.25 21.86 -6.96
C SER A 105 7.22 20.68 -6.93
N THR A 106 6.85 19.56 -7.57
CA THR A 106 7.68 18.37 -7.77
C THR A 106 8.49 18.39 -9.07
N GLY A 107 8.38 19.46 -9.88
CA GLY A 107 9.20 19.68 -11.07
C GLY A 107 10.43 20.55 -10.82
N ILE A 108 10.75 20.81 -9.55
CA ILE A 108 11.93 21.59 -9.14
C ILE A 108 13.14 20.64 -9.17
N VAL A 109 14.30 21.12 -9.62
CA VAL A 109 15.56 20.38 -9.49
C VAL A 109 16.01 20.50 -8.05
N ASP A 110 16.34 19.39 -7.40
CA ASP A 110 16.96 19.47 -6.07
C ASP A 110 18.37 20.05 -6.21
N ASP A 111 18.57 21.28 -5.73
CA ASP A 111 19.84 22.01 -5.78
C ASP A 111 20.99 21.26 -5.09
N SER A 112 20.69 20.27 -4.24
CA SER A 112 21.70 19.50 -3.50
C SER A 112 22.17 18.23 -4.20
N THR A 113 21.30 17.58 -4.99
CA THR A 113 21.62 16.33 -5.72
C THR A 113 21.80 16.54 -7.22
N GLY A 114 21.23 17.59 -7.79
CA GLY A 114 21.20 17.85 -9.24
C GLY A 114 20.29 16.90 -10.02
N GLU A 115 19.51 16.07 -9.33
CA GLU A 115 18.51 15.19 -9.93
C GLU A 115 17.15 15.92 -10.04
N ILE A 116 16.37 15.53 -11.04
CA ILE A 116 14.99 15.99 -11.16
C ILE A 116 14.17 15.24 -10.10
N LEU A 117 13.34 15.94 -9.32
CA LEU A 117 12.49 15.34 -8.26
C LEU A 117 11.61 14.16 -8.78
N PHE A 118 11.34 14.07 -10.08
CA PHE A 118 10.69 12.92 -10.71
C PHE A 118 11.49 11.61 -10.56
N ASP A 119 12.81 11.65 -10.73
CA ASP A 119 13.66 10.47 -10.54
C ASP A 119 13.66 10.05 -9.07
N GLU A 120 13.68 10.99 -8.12
CA GLU A 120 13.59 10.67 -6.69
C GLU A 120 12.28 9.94 -6.35
N VAL A 121 11.14 10.42 -6.89
CA VAL A 121 9.83 9.77 -6.74
C VAL A 121 9.86 8.34 -7.28
N PHE A 122 10.47 8.13 -8.46
CA PHE A 122 10.61 6.79 -9.03
C PHE A 122 11.48 5.88 -8.15
N HIS A 123 12.63 6.38 -7.66
CA HIS A 123 13.49 5.60 -6.77
C HIS A 123 12.79 5.25 -5.46
N ALA A 124 12.04 6.17 -4.87
CA ALA A 124 11.23 5.92 -3.68
C ALA A 124 10.16 4.86 -3.94
N LEU A 125 9.47 4.95 -5.08
CA LEU A 125 8.49 3.97 -5.52
C LEU A 125 9.11 2.58 -5.72
N SER A 126 10.26 2.50 -6.40
CA SER A 126 10.99 1.25 -6.64
C SER A 126 11.41 0.56 -5.34
N ARG A 127 11.89 1.33 -4.36
CA ARG A 127 12.20 0.83 -3.00
C ARG A 127 10.94 0.36 -2.26
N CYS A 128 9.86 1.13 -2.36
CA CYS A 128 8.57 0.78 -1.75
C CYS A 128 8.04 -0.55 -2.28
N LEU A 129 7.95 -0.71 -3.61
CA LEU A 129 7.51 -1.94 -4.27
C LEU A 129 8.42 -3.13 -3.93
N GLY A 130 9.74 -2.92 -3.88
CA GLY A 130 10.68 -3.95 -3.44
C GLY A 130 10.49 -4.37 -1.98
N GLY A 131 10.19 -3.41 -1.10
CA GLY A 131 9.87 -3.68 0.29
C GLY A 131 8.57 -4.46 0.47
N LEU A 132 7.53 -4.10 -0.29
CA LEU A 132 6.25 -4.81 -0.28
C LEU A 132 6.40 -6.29 -0.67
N LEU A 133 7.23 -6.59 -1.66
CA LEU A 133 7.47 -7.96 -2.11
C LEU A 133 8.33 -8.82 -1.18
N ARG A 134 8.98 -8.22 -0.18
CA ARG A 134 9.96 -8.93 0.63
C ARG A 134 9.25 -9.99 1.49
N PRO A 135 9.55 -11.29 1.31
CA PRO A 135 9.02 -12.33 2.17
C PRO A 135 9.50 -12.14 3.61
N PHE A 136 8.70 -12.57 4.57
CA PHE A 136 9.09 -12.57 5.98
C PHE A 136 8.69 -13.86 6.67
N ARG A 137 9.49 -14.28 7.65
CA ARG A 137 9.16 -15.43 8.50
C ARG A 137 8.10 -15.02 9.52
N VAL A 138 7.00 -15.76 9.58
CA VAL A 138 5.96 -15.52 10.59
C VAL A 138 6.55 -15.85 11.97
N PRO A 139 6.53 -14.89 12.93
CA PRO A 139 7.11 -15.09 14.26
C PRO A 139 6.60 -16.36 14.93
N GLY A 140 7.50 -17.13 15.55
CA GLY A 140 7.18 -18.41 16.20
C GLY A 140 6.83 -19.56 15.26
N SER A 141 7.12 -19.46 13.96
CA SER A 141 6.91 -20.53 12.99
C SER A 141 8.09 -20.66 12.02
N CYS A 142 8.12 -21.78 11.28
CA CYS A 142 9.02 -21.99 10.14
C CYS A 142 8.44 -21.49 8.80
N ILE A 143 7.29 -20.82 8.82
CA ILE A 143 6.57 -20.39 7.61
C ILE A 143 7.20 -19.10 7.09
N ASN A 144 7.71 -19.16 5.85
CA ASN A 144 8.09 -17.98 5.11
C ASN A 144 6.87 -17.46 4.34
N PHE A 145 6.30 -16.35 4.81
CA PHE A 145 5.08 -15.80 4.26
C PHE A 145 5.38 -14.82 3.14
N GLN A 146 4.72 -15.04 2.00
CA GLN A 146 4.83 -14.24 0.80
C GLN A 146 3.45 -14.15 0.14
N PRO A 147 2.72 -13.04 0.35
CA PRO A 147 1.40 -12.89 -0.24
C PRO A 147 1.46 -12.38 -1.68
N GLU A 148 0.36 -12.54 -2.41
CA GLU A 148 0.11 -11.86 -3.67
C GLU A 148 -0.22 -10.39 -3.41
N ILE A 149 0.44 -9.49 -4.14
CA ILE A 149 0.27 -8.05 -3.99
C ILE A 149 -0.27 -7.49 -5.30
N TYR A 150 -1.51 -7.00 -5.27
CA TYR A 150 -2.11 -6.31 -6.41
C TYR A 150 -1.95 -4.81 -6.21
N VAL A 151 -1.46 -4.11 -7.23
CA VAL A 151 -1.18 -2.68 -7.17
C VAL A 151 -1.82 -1.92 -8.32
N THR A 152 -2.34 -0.74 -8.00
CA THR A 152 -2.67 0.31 -8.96
C THR A 152 -1.83 1.53 -8.61
N ILE A 153 -1.15 2.12 -9.60
CA ILE A 153 -0.32 3.32 -9.40
C ILE A 153 -0.88 4.42 -10.28
N GLN A 154 -1.11 5.58 -9.67
CA GLN A 154 -1.70 6.75 -10.30
C GLN A 154 -0.83 7.96 -10.03
N ALA A 155 -0.75 8.87 -10.99
CA ALA A 155 -0.06 10.15 -10.87
C ALA A 155 -1.09 11.28 -10.87
N TYR A 156 -0.99 12.14 -9.87
CA TYR A 156 -1.81 13.34 -9.72
C TYR A 156 -1.04 14.58 -10.16
N SER A 157 -1.70 15.50 -10.88
CA SER A 157 -1.19 16.85 -11.08
C SER A 157 -2.29 17.89 -10.88
N SER A 158 -1.91 19.01 -10.27
CA SER A 158 -2.78 20.14 -10.00
C SER A 158 -2.87 21.14 -11.16
N ILE A 159 -2.20 20.91 -12.29
CA ILE A 159 -2.27 21.80 -13.46
C ILE A 159 -3.67 21.74 -14.08
N ILE A 160 -4.35 22.88 -14.14
CA ILE A 160 -5.66 22.99 -14.79
C ILE A 160 -5.48 22.86 -16.30
N GLY A 161 -6.25 21.93 -16.91
CA GLY A 161 -6.17 21.60 -18.33
C GLY A 161 -5.46 20.28 -18.63
N LEU A 162 -4.70 19.74 -17.67
CA LEU A 162 -4.23 18.35 -17.72
C LEU A 162 -5.33 17.42 -17.18
N GLN A 163 -5.35 16.16 -17.62
CA GLN A 163 -6.06 15.13 -16.85
C GLN A 163 -5.41 15.03 -15.48
N SER A 164 -6.13 15.45 -14.43
CA SER A 164 -5.57 15.55 -13.07
C SER A 164 -5.07 14.23 -12.51
N HIS A 165 -5.50 13.11 -13.10
CA HIS A 165 -5.16 11.75 -12.67
C HIS A 165 -4.78 10.91 -13.88
N GLN A 166 -3.52 10.48 -13.94
CA GLN A 166 -3.07 9.51 -14.93
C GLN A 166 -2.83 8.16 -14.25
N VAL A 167 -3.51 7.13 -14.74
CA VAL A 167 -3.26 5.75 -14.28
C VAL A 167 -2.01 5.24 -14.98
N LEU A 168 -0.95 4.96 -14.23
CA LEU A 168 0.30 4.43 -14.76
C LEU A 168 0.20 2.91 -14.95
N VAL A 169 -0.36 2.22 -13.95
CA VAL A 169 -0.68 0.79 -13.99
C VAL A 169 -1.94 0.53 -13.19
N GLN A 170 -2.74 -0.45 -13.61
CA GLN A 170 -4.02 -0.76 -12.98
C GLN A 170 -4.13 -2.25 -12.67
N GLY A 171 -4.45 -2.59 -11.43
CA GLY A 171 -4.84 -3.94 -11.06
C GLY A 171 -3.76 -5.00 -11.25
N CYS A 172 -2.49 -4.60 -11.33
CA CYS A 172 -1.40 -5.49 -11.69
C CYS A 172 -0.95 -6.33 -10.49
N LEU A 173 -0.75 -7.63 -10.70
CA LEU A 173 -0.05 -8.47 -9.73
C LEU A 173 1.43 -8.12 -9.79
N LEU A 174 1.98 -7.72 -8.64
CA LEU A 174 3.40 -7.45 -8.50
C LEU A 174 4.14 -8.79 -8.36
N ASP A 175 4.65 -9.31 -9.47
CA ASP A 175 5.38 -10.58 -9.52
C ASP A 175 6.88 -10.33 -9.24
N PRO A 176 7.48 -10.99 -8.22
CA PRO A 176 8.91 -10.89 -7.93
C PRO A 176 9.82 -11.21 -9.12
N SER A 177 9.39 -12.10 -10.03
CA SER A 177 10.17 -12.53 -11.20
C SER A 177 10.13 -11.54 -12.36
N GLN A 178 9.16 -10.63 -12.38
CA GLN A 178 8.96 -9.62 -13.43
C GLN A 178 9.14 -8.19 -12.91
N ARG A 179 9.75 -8.04 -11.73
CA ARG A 179 9.87 -6.76 -11.05
C ARG A 179 10.54 -5.70 -11.91
N GLU A 180 11.63 -6.03 -12.57
CA GLU A 180 12.42 -5.11 -13.38
C GLU A 180 11.64 -4.62 -14.59
N ALA A 181 10.92 -5.52 -15.27
CA ALA A 181 10.04 -5.18 -16.38
C ALA A 181 8.86 -4.30 -15.94
N PHE A 182 8.27 -4.62 -14.78
CA PHE A 182 7.21 -3.80 -14.19
C PHE A 182 7.70 -2.39 -13.83
N LEU A 183 8.87 -2.27 -13.21
CA LEU A 183 9.47 -0.98 -12.88
C LEU A 183 9.80 -0.16 -14.13
N GLN A 184 10.33 -0.81 -15.18
CA GLN A 184 10.59 -0.15 -16.46
C GLN A 184 9.30 0.40 -17.08
N GLN A 185 8.21 -0.38 -17.08
CA GLN A 185 6.90 0.08 -17.56
C GLN A 185 6.41 1.30 -16.77
N VAL A 186 6.53 1.28 -15.44
CA VAL A 186 6.12 2.41 -14.58
C VAL A 186 6.96 3.65 -14.88
N TYR A 187 8.29 3.48 -15.05
CA TYR A 187 9.19 4.57 -15.40
C TYR A 187 8.82 5.22 -16.74
N GLU A 188 8.57 4.42 -17.77
CA GLU A 188 8.15 4.93 -19.08
C GLU A 188 6.83 5.72 -19.00
N GLN A 189 5.87 5.26 -18.20
CA GLN A 189 4.62 5.99 -17.99
C GLN A 189 4.82 7.30 -17.22
N LEU A 190 5.79 7.36 -16.31
CA LEU A 190 6.18 8.59 -15.61
C LEU A 190 6.82 9.60 -16.55
N CYS A 191 7.76 9.17 -17.40
CA CYS A 191 8.35 10.05 -18.42
C CYS A 191 7.28 10.63 -19.35
N LEU A 192 6.34 9.80 -19.82
CA LEU A 192 5.22 10.27 -20.63
C LEU A 192 4.31 11.26 -19.90
N PHE A 193 4.19 11.15 -18.59
CA PHE A 193 3.44 12.10 -17.78
C PHE A 193 4.20 13.42 -17.62
N GLU A 194 5.50 13.35 -17.34
CA GLU A 194 6.41 14.49 -17.27
C GLU A 194 6.38 15.30 -18.57
N ASP A 195 6.50 14.65 -19.73
CA ASP A 195 6.44 15.30 -21.05
C ASP A 195 5.12 16.06 -21.27
N LYS A 196 3.99 15.51 -20.81
CA LYS A 196 2.68 16.18 -20.88
C LYS A 196 2.63 17.40 -19.97
N VAL A 197 3.16 17.28 -18.75
CA VAL A 197 3.27 18.38 -17.80
C VAL A 197 4.13 19.50 -18.40
N ALA A 198 5.30 19.18 -18.95
CA ALA A 198 6.20 20.14 -19.58
C ALA A 198 5.54 20.84 -20.77
N THR A 199 4.87 20.09 -21.66
CA THR A 199 4.16 20.64 -22.83
C THR A 199 3.05 21.61 -22.41
N MET A 200 2.25 21.25 -21.39
CA MET A 200 1.18 22.10 -20.88
C MET A 200 1.70 23.38 -20.24
N LEU A 201 2.82 23.29 -19.51
CA LEU A 201 3.48 24.46 -18.95
C LEU A 201 3.98 25.38 -20.08
N GLN A 202 4.66 24.84 -21.09
CA GLN A 202 5.16 25.63 -22.25
C GLN A 202 4.04 26.36 -22.99
N GLN A 203 2.91 25.69 -23.29
CA GLN A 203 1.76 26.31 -23.98
C GLN A 203 1.13 27.47 -23.20
N GLN A 204 1.23 27.47 -21.86
CA GLN A 204 0.75 28.57 -21.03
C GLN A 204 1.75 29.73 -20.94
N TYR A 205 3.02 29.49 -21.25
CA TYR A 205 4.08 30.51 -21.28
C TYR A 205 4.30 31.12 -22.67
N GLU A 206 3.88 30.47 -23.77
CA GLU A 206 3.92 31.09 -25.11
C GLU A 206 3.05 32.36 -25.13
N PRO A 207 3.64 33.56 -25.29
CA PRO A 207 2.86 34.76 -25.51
C PRO A 207 2.11 34.56 -26.82
N GLN A 208 0.82 34.90 -26.89
CA GLN A 208 0.12 35.10 -28.16
C GLN A 208 0.90 36.14 -28.99
N SER A 209 1.86 35.67 -29.77
CA SER A 209 2.73 36.45 -30.63
C SER A 209 2.27 36.25 -32.05
N GLN A 210 0.98 36.53 -32.28
CA GLN A 210 0.38 36.67 -33.61
C GLN A 210 -0.78 37.68 -33.53
N ALA A 211 -0.40 38.95 -33.49
CA ALA A 211 -1.17 40.07 -34.03
C ALA A 211 -0.19 41.25 -34.23
N GLU A 212 0.80 41.07 -35.13
CA GLU A 212 1.37 42.25 -35.77
C GLU A 212 0.26 42.88 -36.63
N ASP A 213 -0.15 44.09 -36.26
CA ASP A 213 0.01 45.30 -37.08
C ASP A 213 -1.20 46.26 -36.93
N GLN A 214 -1.10 47.21 -35.98
CA GLN A 214 -1.35 48.65 -36.22
C GLN A 214 -1.29 49.52 -34.94
N SER A 215 -0.41 50.52 -35.01
CA SER A 215 -0.42 51.84 -34.35
C SER A 215 0.13 52.02 -32.93
N PRO A 216 1.02 53.02 -32.70
CA PRO A 216 1.53 53.37 -31.39
C PRO A 216 0.71 54.53 -30.80
N GLU A 217 0.13 54.35 -29.61
CA GLU A 217 -0.01 55.43 -28.62
C GLU A 217 -0.61 54.93 -27.30
N SER A 218 0.03 55.31 -26.21
CA SER A 218 -0.54 55.50 -24.86
C SER A 218 -0.84 54.28 -23.98
N GLY A 219 -0.11 54.19 -22.86
CA GLY A 219 -0.69 53.72 -21.59
C GLY A 219 -0.19 52.38 -21.04
N GLU A 220 0.65 52.48 -20.00
CA GLU A 220 0.81 51.53 -18.88
C GLU A 220 0.87 50.02 -19.20
N SER A 221 2.11 49.51 -19.26
CA SER A 221 2.39 48.08 -19.22
C SER A 221 1.96 47.46 -17.89
N LEU A 222 0.70 47.04 -17.78
CA LEU A 222 0.29 46.03 -16.81
C LEU A 222 0.91 44.70 -17.23
N GLY A 223 2.07 44.39 -16.66
CA GLY A 223 2.70 43.07 -16.75
C GLY A 223 1.80 42.01 -16.13
N ARG A 224 0.86 41.48 -16.93
CA ARG A 224 0.07 40.31 -16.57
C ARG A 224 1.01 39.12 -16.61
N LYS A 225 1.63 38.80 -15.46
CA LYS A 225 2.22 37.48 -15.22
C LYS A 225 1.09 36.47 -15.43
N VAL A 226 1.06 35.81 -16.57
CA VAL A 226 0.19 34.66 -16.81
C VAL A 226 0.74 33.54 -15.95
N GLY A 227 0.21 33.43 -14.74
CA GLY A 227 0.53 32.32 -13.83
C GLY A 227 -0.17 31.06 -14.30
N VAL A 228 0.50 29.92 -14.18
CA VAL A 228 -0.08 28.59 -14.38
C VAL A 228 -1.33 28.46 -13.51
N SER A 229 -2.46 28.13 -14.14
CA SER A 229 -3.72 27.96 -13.41
C SER A 229 -3.69 26.61 -12.71
N MET A 230 -3.81 26.64 -11.38
CA MET A 230 -3.63 25.47 -10.52
C MET A 230 -4.89 25.17 -9.71
N VAL A 231 -5.19 23.89 -9.52
CA VAL A 231 -6.22 23.43 -8.58
C VAL A 231 -5.73 23.72 -7.16
N THR A 232 -6.63 24.18 -6.28
CA THR A 232 -6.29 24.40 -4.87
C THR A 232 -5.95 23.08 -4.19
N ALA A 233 -5.05 23.13 -3.20
CA ALA A 233 -4.60 21.94 -2.49
C ALA A 233 -5.77 21.12 -1.88
N ASP A 234 -6.78 21.79 -1.33
CA ASP A 234 -7.96 21.12 -0.75
C ASP A 234 -8.74 20.30 -1.78
N LEU A 235 -9.00 20.88 -2.96
CA LEU A 235 -9.68 20.18 -4.05
C LEU A 235 -8.80 19.05 -4.61
N GLY A 236 -7.48 19.27 -4.65
CA GLY A 236 -6.51 18.25 -5.06
C GLY A 236 -6.54 17.01 -4.16
N LEU A 237 -6.48 17.21 -2.85
CA LEU A 237 -6.53 16.13 -1.87
C LEU A 237 -7.86 15.35 -1.95
N VAL A 238 -9.00 16.04 -2.03
CA VAL A 238 -10.31 15.39 -2.20
C VAL A 238 -10.35 14.56 -3.49
N SER A 239 -9.73 15.07 -4.57
CA SER A 239 -9.64 14.37 -5.85
C SER A 239 -8.78 13.10 -5.73
N MET A 240 -7.59 13.18 -5.13
CA MET A 240 -6.70 12.04 -4.87
C MET A 240 -7.37 10.96 -4.02
N ILE A 241 -8.02 11.34 -2.91
CA ILE A 241 -8.74 10.37 -2.06
C ILE A 241 -9.85 9.68 -2.83
N ARG A 242 -10.64 10.43 -3.60
CA ARG A 242 -11.74 9.87 -4.39
C ARG A 242 -11.22 8.87 -5.43
N GLN A 243 -10.16 9.21 -6.16
CA GLN A 243 -9.59 8.30 -7.16
C GLN A 243 -8.93 7.08 -6.51
N GLY A 244 -8.23 7.27 -5.40
CA GLY A 244 -7.67 6.16 -4.62
C GLY A 244 -8.74 5.16 -4.17
N ILE A 245 -9.90 5.64 -3.70
CA ILE A 245 -11.03 4.77 -3.32
C ILE A 245 -11.58 4.02 -4.54
N LEU A 246 -11.74 4.69 -5.67
CA LEU A 246 -12.22 4.06 -6.91
C LEU A 246 -11.23 3.00 -7.41
N ALA A 247 -9.93 3.30 -7.42
CA ALA A 247 -8.88 2.36 -7.77
C ALA A 247 -8.86 1.13 -6.85
N LEU A 248 -9.09 1.32 -5.54
CA LEU A 248 -9.21 0.22 -4.58
C LEU A 248 -10.40 -0.70 -4.86
N GLN A 249 -11.50 -0.15 -5.39
CA GLN A 249 -12.71 -0.91 -5.77
C GLN A 249 -12.51 -1.72 -7.06
N LEU A 250 -11.56 -1.31 -7.91
CA LEU A 250 -11.23 -2.00 -9.17
C LEU A 250 -10.20 -3.13 -8.99
N LEU A 251 -9.56 -3.21 -7.81
CA LEU A 251 -8.67 -4.30 -7.43
C LEU A 251 -9.47 -5.57 -7.04
N PRO A 252 -8.88 -6.78 -7.16
CA PRO A 252 -9.60 -8.04 -6.90
C PRO A 252 -10.32 -8.08 -5.55
N SER A 253 -11.58 -8.51 -5.53
CA SER A 253 -12.48 -8.45 -4.36
C SER A 253 -12.09 -9.39 -3.22
N ASN A 254 -11.35 -10.46 -3.51
CA ASN A 254 -10.85 -11.43 -2.52
C ASN A 254 -9.60 -10.96 -1.79
N SER A 255 -9.06 -9.80 -2.16
CA SER A 255 -7.91 -9.20 -1.49
C SER A 255 -8.30 -8.45 -0.21
N SER A 256 -7.44 -8.54 0.80
CA SER A 256 -7.53 -7.72 1.99
C SER A 256 -6.99 -6.33 1.68
N ALA A 257 -7.76 -5.30 2.02
CA ALA A 257 -7.21 -3.95 2.14
C ALA A 257 -6.34 -3.94 3.41
N GLY A 258 -5.10 -3.46 3.25
CA GLY A 258 -4.28 -3.01 4.38
C GLY A 258 -4.92 -1.84 5.11
#